data_AF-A0A443SWF2-F1
#
_entry.id   AF-A0A443SWF2-F1
#
_cell.length_a   1.000
_cell.length_b   1.000
_cell.length_c   1.000
_cell.angle_alpha   90.00
_cell.angle_beta   90.00
_cell.angle_gamma   90.00
#
_symmetry.space_group_name_H-M   'P 1'
#
loop_
_entity.id
_entity.type
_entity.pdbx_description
1 polymer ?
#
loop_
_entity_poly.entity_id
_entity_poly.type
_entity_poly.pdbx_seq_one_letter_code
_entity_poly.pdbx_strand_id
1 'polypeptide(L)'
;MFRSKRGSLLNALWQRSRDHSDRDGDTASLKSVAFAMLAPLSEHQLRTLLEAIDSKGGERSPCVFVNNSIPDAQVAAPQLLACRLWRWPQVLCDEKLKCLLFCRTRDSCTVCINPYHWSRIAKAESIECVSADKHCPDTVSWCEIAYWELNERIGRLFPVYESSINVFTDLPHGSGFCLKNVDVANKRMESVITRTHNKIGFGIMISREGDSVWVYNRSKYPVFLNSHTLDPPTVRRLTVHKILPGYSIQAFDYEKVEKYLPVQEKIRSEEGPFDPYTIRISFAKGWGPKYSRQSIMSCPCWLEVILVRR
;
A
#
# COMPACT_ATOMS: atom_id res chain seq x y z
N MET A 1 44.29 4.48 0.42
CA MET A 1 43.56 3.63 -0.55
C MET A 1 42.20 4.27 -0.80
N PHE A 2 41.98 4.90 -1.97
CA PHE A 2 40.70 5.52 -2.29
C PHE A 2 39.64 4.43 -2.47
N ARG A 3 38.56 4.46 -1.69
CA ARG A 3 37.42 3.54 -1.90
C ARG A 3 36.70 3.95 -3.18
N SER A 4 36.49 2.98 -4.09
CA SER A 4 35.66 3.19 -5.28
C SER A 4 34.27 3.71 -4.89
N LYS A 5 33.78 4.72 -5.60
CA LYS A 5 32.46 5.34 -5.43
C LYS A 5 31.33 4.31 -5.45
N ARG A 6 31.44 3.31 -6.34
CA ARG A 6 30.57 2.12 -6.40
C ARG A 6 30.64 1.28 -5.13
N GLY A 7 31.85 0.99 -4.64
CA GLY A 7 32.05 0.22 -3.41
C GLY A 7 31.45 0.90 -2.18
N SER A 8 31.43 2.23 -2.14
CA SER A 8 30.73 2.99 -1.09
C SER A 8 29.21 2.77 -1.14
N LEU A 9 28.59 2.80 -2.32
CA LEU A 9 27.14 2.58 -2.48
C LEU A 9 26.70 1.17 -2.09
N LEU A 10 27.46 0.14 -2.50
CA LEU A 10 27.17 -1.24 -2.11
C LEU A 10 27.23 -1.41 -0.59
N ASN A 11 28.23 -0.82 0.05
CA ASN A 11 28.33 -0.84 1.50
C ASN A 11 27.19 -0.07 2.16
N ALA A 12 26.79 1.10 1.63
CA ALA A 12 25.64 1.85 2.14
C ALA A 12 24.36 1.03 2.07
N LEU A 13 24.05 0.41 0.92
CA LEU A 13 22.90 -0.49 0.74
C LEU A 13 22.92 -1.65 1.76
N TRP A 14 24.09 -2.25 1.99
CA TRP A 14 24.24 -3.31 2.99
C TRP A 14 24.06 -2.82 4.42
N GLN A 15 24.51 -1.62 4.78
CA GLN A 15 24.25 -1.11 6.14
C GLN A 15 22.75 -0.92 6.38
N ARG A 16 21.98 -0.50 5.37
CA ARG A 16 20.52 -0.34 5.47
C ARG A 16 19.77 -1.64 5.64
N SER A 17 20.36 -2.79 5.30
CA SER A 17 19.73 -4.08 5.56
C SER A 17 19.92 -4.58 6.99
N ARG A 18 20.83 -3.97 7.77
CA ARG A 18 21.14 -4.39 9.14
C ARG A 18 20.24 -3.78 10.20
N ASP A 19 19.47 -2.74 9.87
CA ASP A 19 18.45 -2.15 10.76
C ASP A 19 17.34 -3.15 11.15
N HIS A 20 17.36 -4.37 10.58
CA HIS A 20 16.34 -5.40 10.75
C HIS A 20 16.86 -6.79 11.15
N SER A 21 18.18 -6.99 11.29
CA SER A 21 18.77 -8.31 11.56
C SER A 21 19.40 -8.39 12.95
N ASP A 22 18.71 -9.07 13.87
CA ASP A 22 19.26 -9.51 15.15
C ASP A 22 19.59 -11.01 15.00
N ARG A 23 20.80 -11.35 14.54
CA ARG A 23 21.43 -12.71 14.55
C ARG A 23 22.75 -12.72 13.76
N ASP A 24 23.84 -13.13 14.41
CA ASP A 24 25.22 -13.09 13.89
C ASP A 24 25.62 -14.27 12.97
N GLY A 25 24.88 -15.38 12.95
CA GLY A 25 25.36 -16.65 12.38
C GLY A 25 25.29 -16.84 10.85
N ASP A 26 24.47 -16.08 10.12
CA ASP A 26 24.18 -16.30 8.68
C ASP A 26 24.45 -15.05 7.81
N THR A 27 25.10 -14.06 8.41
CA THR A 27 25.26 -12.72 7.83
C THR A 27 26.25 -12.70 6.66
N ALA A 28 27.30 -13.52 6.71
CA ALA A 28 28.33 -13.57 5.67
C ALA A 28 27.81 -14.19 4.36
N SER A 29 27.03 -15.26 4.45
CA SER A 29 26.36 -15.91 3.31
C SER A 29 25.33 -14.98 2.69
N LEU A 30 24.44 -14.39 3.50
CA LEU A 30 23.46 -13.42 3.01
C LEU A 30 24.10 -12.20 2.36
N LYS A 31 25.23 -11.73 2.89
CA LYS A 31 26.00 -10.63 2.31
C LYS A 31 26.56 -11.00 0.94
N SER A 32 27.18 -12.17 0.77
CA SER A 32 27.74 -12.55 -0.53
C SER A 32 26.65 -12.60 -1.60
N VAL A 33 25.49 -13.18 -1.27
CA VAL A 33 24.33 -13.29 -2.15
C VAL A 33 23.76 -11.91 -2.50
N ALA A 34 23.59 -11.02 -1.51
CA ALA A 34 23.13 -9.66 -1.75
C ALA A 34 24.09 -8.88 -2.68
N PHE A 35 25.40 -9.02 -2.48
CA PHE A 35 26.39 -8.37 -3.34
C PHE A 35 26.42 -8.97 -4.74
N ALA A 36 26.22 -10.28 -4.89
CA ALA A 36 26.09 -10.93 -6.20
C ALA A 36 24.87 -10.43 -6.98
N MET A 37 23.72 -10.27 -6.32
CA MET A 37 22.52 -9.68 -6.92
C MET A 37 22.74 -8.23 -7.38
N LEU A 38 23.51 -7.43 -6.61
CA LEU A 38 23.78 -6.03 -6.91
C LEU A 38 24.96 -5.82 -7.89
N ALA A 39 25.79 -6.84 -8.10
CA ALA A 39 27.00 -6.77 -8.93
C ALA A 39 26.75 -6.34 -10.38
N PRO A 40 25.65 -6.72 -11.05
CA PRO A 40 25.37 -6.30 -12.44
C PRO A 40 24.92 -4.84 -12.58
N LEU A 41 24.48 -4.19 -11.50
CA LEU A 41 23.88 -2.85 -11.57
C LEU A 41 24.92 -1.78 -11.85
N SER A 42 24.55 -0.72 -12.56
CA SER A 42 25.40 0.48 -12.72
C SER A 42 25.48 1.32 -11.44
N GLU A 43 26.44 2.25 -11.36
CA GLU A 43 26.52 3.18 -10.23
C GLU A 43 25.24 4.02 -10.08
N HIS A 44 24.64 4.42 -11.20
CA HIS A 44 23.38 5.15 -11.20
C HIS A 44 22.24 4.32 -10.61
N GLN A 45 22.09 3.06 -11.04
CA GLN A 45 21.07 2.15 -10.51
C GLN A 45 21.23 1.89 -9.00
N LEU A 46 22.47 1.77 -8.52
CA LEU A 46 22.74 1.64 -7.08
C LEU A 46 22.36 2.90 -6.29
N ARG A 47 22.58 4.10 -6.84
CA ARG A 47 22.12 5.36 -6.23
C ARG A 47 20.61 5.43 -6.17
N THR A 48 19.95 5.14 -7.28
CA THR A 48 18.48 5.11 -7.36
C THR A 48 17.88 4.16 -6.34
N LEU A 49 18.45 2.97 -6.19
CA LEU A 49 17.99 2.01 -5.18
C LEU A 49 18.20 2.53 -3.76
N LEU A 50 19.36 3.14 -3.49
CA LEU A 50 19.68 3.69 -2.17
C LEU A 50 18.74 4.84 -1.79
N GLU A 51 18.48 5.76 -2.70
CA GLU A 51 17.53 6.88 -2.53
C GLU A 51 16.10 6.37 -2.28
N ALA A 52 15.67 5.33 -3.00
CA ALA A 52 14.39 4.68 -2.76
C ALA A 52 14.29 4.06 -1.35
N ILE A 53 15.38 3.46 -0.86
CA ILE A 53 15.45 2.86 0.48
C ILE A 53 15.47 3.93 1.56
N ASP A 54 16.29 4.96 1.42
CA ASP A 54 16.42 6.04 2.40
C ASP A 54 15.12 6.86 2.50
N SER A 55 14.42 7.11 1.39
CA SER A 55 13.10 7.78 1.38
C SER A 55 11.97 6.91 1.94
N LYS A 56 12.19 5.60 2.12
CA LYS A 56 11.21 4.64 2.60
C LYS A 56 9.90 4.59 1.79
N GLY A 57 9.99 4.82 0.48
CA GLY A 57 8.83 4.91 -0.42
C GLY A 57 8.06 6.22 -0.29
N GLY A 58 8.67 7.23 0.34
CA GLY A 58 8.17 8.59 0.41
C GLY A 58 8.27 9.34 -0.92
N GLU A 59 9.19 8.91 -1.79
CA GLU A 59 9.41 9.50 -3.11
C GLU A 59 9.20 8.47 -4.21
N ARG A 60 8.64 8.90 -5.34
CA ARG A 60 8.57 8.06 -6.54
C ARG A 60 10.00 7.83 -7.03
N SER A 61 10.35 6.57 -7.28
CA SER A 61 11.66 6.18 -7.80
C SER A 61 11.52 5.32 -9.05
N PRO A 62 12.50 5.36 -9.97
CA PRO A 62 12.55 4.43 -11.10
C PRO A 62 12.66 2.97 -10.66
N CYS A 63 12.27 2.06 -11.55
CA CYS A 63 12.53 0.63 -11.36
C CYS A 63 14.03 0.33 -11.46
N VAL A 64 14.50 -0.62 -10.66
CA VAL A 64 15.88 -1.13 -10.72
C VAL A 64 15.80 -2.61 -11.05
N PHE A 65 16.18 -2.98 -12.27
CA PHE A 65 16.02 -4.34 -12.79
C PHE A 65 17.30 -5.16 -12.66
N VAL A 66 17.12 -6.45 -12.38
CA VAL A 66 18.15 -7.48 -12.47
C VAL A 66 17.59 -8.69 -13.22
N ASN A 67 18.46 -9.57 -13.70
CA ASN A 67 18.04 -10.84 -14.27
C ASN A 67 17.42 -11.74 -13.19
N ASN A 68 16.32 -12.40 -13.54
CA ASN A 68 15.57 -13.27 -12.62
C ASN A 68 16.34 -14.58 -12.32
N SER A 69 17.30 -14.94 -13.17
CA SER A 69 18.25 -16.05 -12.99
C SER A 69 19.53 -15.54 -12.33
N ILE A 70 19.64 -15.73 -11.01
CA ILE A 70 20.93 -15.64 -10.33
C ILE A 70 21.66 -16.98 -10.57
N PRO A 71 22.94 -17.00 -10.99
CA PRO A 71 23.71 -18.22 -11.17
C PRO A 71 24.04 -18.86 -9.81
N ASP A 72 23.03 -19.43 -9.15
CA ASP A 72 23.09 -20.51 -8.16
C ASP A 72 21.64 -20.82 -7.75
N ALA A 73 21.14 -22.03 -8.05
CA ALA A 73 19.73 -22.41 -7.92
C ALA A 73 19.19 -22.42 -6.47
N GLN A 74 20.04 -22.08 -5.49
CA GLN A 74 19.70 -22.02 -4.05
C GLN A 74 19.36 -20.60 -3.58
N VAL A 75 19.48 -19.58 -4.43
CA VAL A 75 19.24 -18.17 -4.05
C VAL A 75 17.77 -17.81 -4.22
N ALA A 76 17.16 -17.30 -3.16
CA ALA A 76 15.82 -16.72 -3.17
C ALA A 76 15.66 -15.70 -4.31
N ALA A 77 14.48 -15.67 -4.96
CA ALA A 77 14.20 -14.77 -6.07
C ALA A 77 14.64 -13.31 -5.78
N PRO A 78 15.21 -12.56 -6.74
CA PRO A 78 15.87 -11.28 -6.44
C PRO A 78 14.99 -10.26 -5.72
N GLN A 79 13.71 -10.17 -6.11
CA GLN A 79 12.70 -9.34 -5.47
C GLN A 79 12.42 -9.75 -4.02
N LEU A 80 12.39 -11.06 -3.75
CA LEU A 80 12.19 -11.59 -2.40
C LEU A 80 13.39 -11.26 -1.52
N LEU A 81 14.61 -11.44 -2.05
CA LEU A 81 15.84 -11.08 -1.36
C LEU A 81 15.87 -9.57 -1.02
N ALA A 82 15.57 -8.71 -1.99
CA ALA A 82 15.50 -7.26 -1.79
C ALA A 82 14.47 -6.86 -0.72
N CYS A 83 13.26 -7.44 -0.79
CA CYS A 83 12.23 -7.19 0.21
C CYS A 83 12.66 -7.63 1.61
N ARG A 84 13.34 -8.78 1.74
CA ARG A 84 13.84 -9.29 3.03
C ARG A 84 14.95 -8.41 3.60
N LEU A 85 15.86 -7.92 2.75
CA LEU A 85 16.96 -7.07 3.15
C LEU A 85 16.47 -5.74 3.70
N TRP A 86 15.55 -5.05 3.03
CA TRP A 86 15.28 -3.63 3.33
C TRP A 86 13.89 -3.32 3.90
N ARG A 87 12.97 -4.30 4.00
CA ARG A 87 11.60 -4.03 4.48
C ARG A 87 11.04 -5.10 5.41
N TRP A 88 11.04 -6.35 4.96
CA TRP A 88 10.31 -7.44 5.62
C TRP A 88 11.15 -8.72 5.71
N PRO A 89 12.05 -8.83 6.71
CA PRO A 89 12.92 -9.99 6.90
C PRO A 89 12.18 -11.32 7.00
N GLN A 90 10.91 -11.27 7.45
CA GLN A 90 10.04 -12.41 7.70
C GLN A 90 9.28 -12.93 6.48
N VAL A 91 9.36 -12.28 5.32
CA VAL A 91 8.70 -12.80 4.10
C VAL A 91 9.50 -14.00 3.59
N LEU A 92 8.83 -15.13 3.44
CA LEU A 92 9.49 -16.41 3.14
C LEU A 92 9.42 -16.80 1.66
N CYS A 93 8.41 -16.36 0.94
CA CYS A 93 8.17 -16.72 -0.46
C CYS A 93 7.58 -15.53 -1.24
N ASP A 94 7.76 -15.54 -2.56
CA ASP A 94 7.42 -14.44 -3.47
C ASP A 94 5.95 -14.41 -3.86
N GLU A 95 5.18 -15.50 -3.72
CA GLU A 95 3.72 -15.51 -3.95
C GLU A 95 2.95 -14.68 -2.92
N LYS A 96 3.63 -14.22 -1.86
CA LYS A 96 3.07 -13.25 -0.89
C LYS A 96 3.29 -11.81 -1.30
N LEU A 97 4.02 -11.57 -2.39
CA LEU A 97 4.36 -10.25 -2.90
C LEU A 97 3.51 -9.91 -4.13
N LYS A 98 3.05 -8.67 -4.19
CA LYS A 98 2.36 -8.10 -5.35
C LYS A 98 3.18 -6.95 -5.89
N CYS A 99 3.38 -6.93 -7.21
CA CYS A 99 3.99 -5.79 -7.89
C CYS A 99 2.98 -4.64 -8.00
N LEU A 100 3.44 -3.40 -7.75
CA LEU A 100 2.61 -2.20 -7.84
C LEU A 100 2.43 -1.77 -9.31
N LEU A 101 1.28 -1.18 -9.67
CA LEU A 101 0.96 -0.83 -11.08
C LEU A 101 2.00 0.09 -11.75
N PHE A 102 2.62 0.98 -11.00
CA PHE A 102 3.64 1.89 -11.53
C PHE A 102 5.00 1.20 -11.76
N CYS A 103 5.16 -0.05 -11.30
CA CYS A 103 6.32 -0.86 -11.60
C CYS A 103 6.18 -1.50 -12.98
N ARG A 104 7.26 -1.46 -13.77
CA ARG A 104 7.27 -2.01 -15.13
C ARG A 104 7.71 -3.48 -15.20
N THR A 105 7.77 -4.18 -14.06
CA THR A 105 8.08 -5.61 -14.06
C THR A 105 6.92 -6.36 -14.72
N ARG A 106 7.11 -6.79 -15.96
CA ARG A 106 6.09 -7.46 -16.77
C ARG A 106 6.60 -8.70 -17.50
N ASP A 107 7.91 -8.94 -17.52
CA ASP A 107 8.52 -10.06 -18.23
C ASP A 107 9.14 -11.09 -17.26
N SER A 108 9.31 -12.32 -17.75
CA SER A 108 9.85 -13.45 -16.97
C SER A 108 11.38 -13.40 -16.79
N CYS A 109 12.07 -12.53 -17.54
CA CYS A 109 13.52 -12.49 -17.64
C CYS A 109 14.16 -11.49 -16.67
N THR A 110 13.50 -10.37 -16.42
CA THR A 110 13.98 -9.30 -15.57
C THR A 110 12.97 -8.96 -14.47
N VAL A 111 13.49 -8.65 -13.28
CA VAL A 111 12.66 -8.35 -12.12
C VAL A 111 13.13 -7.08 -11.42
N CYS A 112 12.19 -6.23 -11.01
CA CYS A 112 12.51 -5.04 -10.23
C CYS A 112 12.83 -5.41 -8.79
N ILE A 113 14.01 -5.00 -8.33
CA ILE A 113 14.48 -5.21 -6.94
C ILE A 113 14.27 -3.98 -6.04
N ASN A 114 13.64 -2.91 -6.52
CA ASN A 114 13.23 -1.81 -5.64
C ASN A 114 12.15 -2.32 -4.66
N PRO A 115 12.44 -2.45 -3.36
CA PRO A 115 11.53 -3.11 -2.43
C PRO A 115 10.24 -2.32 -2.20
N TYR A 116 10.20 -1.02 -2.51
CA TYR A 116 9.01 -0.17 -2.42
C TYR A 116 8.10 -0.25 -3.64
N HIS A 117 8.48 -1.01 -4.66
CA HIS A 117 7.63 -1.35 -5.82
C HIS A 117 6.83 -2.63 -5.60
N TRP A 118 6.92 -3.19 -4.39
CA TRP A 118 6.22 -4.39 -3.95
C TRP A 118 5.39 -4.12 -2.71
N SER A 119 4.28 -4.84 -2.57
CA SER A 119 3.48 -4.92 -1.35
C SER A 119 3.32 -6.36 -0.91
N ARG A 120 3.07 -6.58 0.37
CA ARG A 120 2.57 -7.87 0.83
C ARG A 120 1.08 -7.97 0.57
N ILE A 121 0.60 -9.15 0.22
CA ILE A 121 -0.84 -9.39 0.05
C ILE A 121 -1.44 -9.72 1.42
N ALA A 122 -2.44 -8.96 1.84
CA ALA A 122 -3.29 -9.32 2.98
C ALA A 122 -4.20 -10.46 2.52
N LYS A 123 -4.34 -11.53 3.33
CA LYS A 123 -5.23 -12.65 2.99
C LYS A 123 -6.68 -12.16 2.93
N ALA A 124 -7.16 -11.91 1.73
CA ALA A 124 -8.55 -12.11 1.30
C ALA A 124 -8.44 -13.14 0.16
N GLU A 125 -9.33 -14.13 0.12
CA GLU A 125 -9.21 -15.28 -0.78
C GLU A 125 -9.10 -14.86 -2.26
N SER A 126 -8.13 -15.52 -2.93
CA SER A 126 -7.78 -15.58 -4.37
C SER A 126 -7.59 -14.27 -5.17
N ILE A 127 -6.38 -14.11 -5.71
CA ILE A 127 -6.01 -13.12 -6.74
C ILE A 127 -5.45 -13.91 -7.93
N GLU A 128 -6.04 -13.69 -9.11
CA GLU A 128 -5.32 -13.81 -10.37
C GLU A 128 -5.11 -12.39 -10.91
N CYS A 129 -3.87 -12.10 -11.33
CA CYS A 129 -3.50 -10.83 -11.92
C CYS A 129 -4.06 -10.76 -13.35
N VAL A 130 -5.14 -10.01 -13.56
CA VAL A 130 -5.60 -9.69 -14.92
C VAL A 130 -4.77 -8.52 -15.47
N SER A 131 -4.27 -8.72 -16.68
CA SER A 131 -3.43 -7.78 -17.42
C SER A 131 -4.08 -6.40 -17.57
N ALA A 132 -3.27 -5.35 -17.54
CA ALA A 132 -3.71 -4.01 -17.91
C ALA A 132 -4.02 -3.95 -19.41
N ASP A 133 -5.25 -3.59 -19.78
CA ASP A 133 -5.53 -2.49 -20.72
C ASP A 133 -7.04 -2.33 -20.96
N LYS A 134 -7.53 -1.10 -20.78
CA LYS A 134 -8.15 -0.28 -21.83
C LYS A 134 -8.37 1.11 -21.27
N HIS A 135 -7.78 2.06 -21.97
CA HIS A 135 -7.85 3.51 -21.78
C HIS A 135 -9.27 3.95 -21.38
N CYS A 136 -9.41 4.54 -20.19
CA CYS A 136 -10.60 5.32 -19.83
C CYS A 136 -10.43 6.70 -20.48
N PRO A 137 -11.42 7.24 -21.21
CA PRO A 137 -11.30 8.56 -21.79
C PRO A 137 -10.94 9.58 -20.71
N ASP A 138 -9.92 10.40 -20.99
CA ASP A 138 -9.12 11.24 -20.08
C ASP A 138 -9.86 12.35 -19.29
N THR A 139 -11.15 12.23 -19.00
CA THR A 139 -11.93 13.34 -18.42
C THR A 139 -12.88 12.98 -17.27
N VAL A 140 -13.12 11.71 -16.96
CA VAL A 140 -14.04 11.32 -15.87
C VAL A 140 -13.27 10.71 -14.71
N SER A 141 -13.49 11.24 -13.51
CA SER A 141 -12.94 10.66 -12.29
C SER A 141 -13.53 9.27 -12.04
N TRP A 142 -12.72 8.30 -11.65
CA TRP A 142 -13.20 6.94 -11.35
C TRP A 142 -13.63 6.77 -9.89
N CYS A 143 -13.21 7.67 -9.01
CA CYS A 143 -13.74 7.80 -7.67
C CYS A 143 -13.61 9.23 -7.13
N GLU A 144 -14.35 9.50 -6.06
CA GLU A 144 -14.19 10.69 -5.23
C GLU A 144 -13.80 10.28 -3.81
N ILE A 145 -12.96 11.09 -3.15
CA ILE A 145 -12.51 10.83 -1.78
C ILE A 145 -13.01 11.95 -0.87
N ALA A 146 -13.67 11.56 0.23
CA ALA A 146 -14.02 12.45 1.34
C ALA A 146 -13.14 12.14 2.55
N TYR A 147 -12.59 13.19 3.18
CA TYR A 147 -11.93 13.08 4.48
C TYR A 147 -12.88 13.47 5.61
N TRP A 148 -12.82 12.71 6.70
CA TRP A 148 -13.69 12.88 7.85
C TRP A 148 -12.89 12.83 9.16
N GLU A 149 -13.27 13.70 10.08
CA GLU A 149 -12.84 13.66 11.47
C GLU A 149 -14.07 13.43 12.35
N LEU A 150 -14.14 12.27 13.01
CA LEU A 150 -15.35 11.82 13.70
C LEU A 150 -16.55 11.78 12.73
N ASN A 151 -17.60 12.56 13.00
CA ASN A 151 -18.81 12.66 12.17
C ASN A 151 -18.83 13.91 11.29
N GLU A 152 -17.72 14.66 11.21
CA GLU A 152 -17.63 15.89 10.43
C GLU A 152 -16.79 15.67 9.15
N ARG A 153 -17.33 16.10 8.01
CA ARG A 153 -16.60 16.07 6.74
C ARG A 153 -15.67 17.26 6.67
N ILE A 154 -14.38 16.99 6.48
CA ILE A 154 -13.35 18.00 6.40
C ILE A 154 -12.99 18.25 4.94
N GLY A 155 -13.22 19.47 4.47
CA GLY A 155 -12.93 19.88 3.11
C GLY A 155 -13.97 19.41 2.08
N ARG A 156 -13.57 19.46 0.81
CA ARG A 156 -14.39 19.10 -0.36
C ARG A 156 -14.14 17.65 -0.77
N LEU A 157 -15.03 17.10 -1.58
CA LEU A 157 -14.76 15.86 -2.31
C LEU A 157 -13.57 16.04 -3.25
N PHE A 158 -12.66 15.07 -3.24
CA PHE A 158 -11.47 15.07 -4.08
C PHE A 158 -11.67 14.07 -5.24
N PRO A 159 -11.93 14.51 -6.47
CA PRO A 159 -12.08 13.62 -7.62
C PRO A 159 -10.73 13.06 -8.05
N VAL A 160 -10.70 11.77 -8.39
CA VAL A 160 -9.49 11.04 -8.79
C VAL A 160 -9.58 10.62 -10.25
N TYR A 161 -8.69 11.17 -11.06
CA TYR A 161 -8.62 10.91 -12.51
C TYR A 161 -7.52 9.89 -12.85
N GLU A 162 -6.33 10.03 -12.25
CA GLU A 162 -5.24 9.06 -12.41
C GLU A 162 -5.63 7.69 -11.87
N SER A 163 -5.12 6.61 -12.45
CA SER A 163 -5.41 5.23 -12.01
C SER A 163 -4.99 4.93 -10.56
N SER A 164 -4.21 5.81 -9.92
CA SER A 164 -3.84 5.67 -8.51
C SER A 164 -3.69 7.02 -7.83
N ILE A 165 -3.91 7.04 -6.51
CA ILE A 165 -3.82 8.24 -5.68
C ILE A 165 -3.18 7.90 -4.33
N ASN A 166 -2.31 8.79 -3.85
CA ASN A 166 -1.75 8.71 -2.50
C ASN A 166 -2.57 9.58 -1.55
N VAL A 167 -2.85 9.08 -0.34
CA VAL A 167 -3.43 9.87 0.74
C VAL A 167 -2.48 9.86 1.93
N PHE A 168 -2.02 11.03 2.37
CA PHE A 168 -0.88 11.17 3.31
C PHE A 168 -0.96 12.48 4.12
N THR A 169 -0.18 12.59 5.20
CA THR A 169 -0.01 13.85 5.96
C THR A 169 1.37 14.47 5.78
N ASP A 170 2.40 13.65 5.59
CA ASP A 170 3.77 14.10 5.37
C ASP A 170 4.40 13.26 4.27
N LEU A 171 4.71 13.87 3.14
CA LEU A 171 5.35 13.23 1.99
C LEU A 171 6.24 14.26 1.30
N PRO A 172 7.59 14.12 1.36
CA PRO A 172 8.54 15.18 0.97
C PRO A 172 8.27 15.77 -0.43
N HIS A 173 7.90 14.92 -1.38
CA HIS A 173 7.56 15.28 -2.77
C HIS A 173 6.28 14.57 -3.24
N GLY A 174 5.30 14.47 -2.34
CA GLY A 174 4.09 13.70 -2.58
C GLY A 174 3.14 14.30 -3.62
N SER A 175 2.80 13.54 -4.67
CA SER A 175 1.63 13.80 -5.50
C SER A 175 0.41 13.06 -4.92
N GLY A 176 -0.68 13.79 -4.67
CA GLY A 176 -1.97 13.21 -4.28
C GLY A 176 -2.74 14.04 -3.27
N PHE A 177 -3.52 13.37 -2.42
CA PHE A 177 -4.40 14.00 -1.45
C PHE A 177 -3.69 14.17 -0.10
N CYS A 178 -3.16 15.37 0.13
CA CYS A 178 -2.50 15.73 1.38
C CYS A 178 -3.53 16.17 2.43
N LEU A 179 -3.54 15.48 3.57
CA LEU A 179 -4.44 15.75 4.70
C LEU A 179 -3.86 16.78 5.69
N LYS A 180 -2.72 17.41 5.37
CA LYS A 180 -2.13 18.44 6.22
C LYS A 180 -2.98 19.71 6.18
N ASN A 181 -3.86 19.86 7.16
CA ASN A 181 -4.60 21.11 7.36
C ASN A 181 -3.67 22.18 7.95
N VAL A 182 -3.71 23.39 7.37
CA VAL A 182 -2.96 24.58 7.83
C VAL A 182 -3.65 25.29 9.00
N ASP A 183 -4.75 24.75 9.54
CA ASP A 183 -5.43 25.32 10.71
C ASP A 183 -4.70 25.01 12.02
N VAL A 184 -3.60 25.73 12.18
CA VAL A 184 -2.70 25.80 13.33
C VAL A 184 -3.30 26.64 14.48
N ALA A 185 -4.53 27.14 14.34
CA ALA A 185 -5.11 28.11 15.27
C ALA A 185 -5.44 27.55 16.67
N ASN A 186 -5.67 26.24 16.83
CA ASN A 186 -6.05 25.64 18.12
C ASN A 186 -5.02 24.64 18.69
N LYS A 187 -3.74 25.01 18.68
CA LYS A 187 -2.61 24.28 19.30
C LYS A 187 -2.71 24.03 20.82
N ARG A 188 -3.80 24.38 21.50
CA ARG A 188 -3.86 24.35 22.97
C ARG A 188 -4.29 23.03 23.61
N MET A 189 -4.76 22.03 22.85
CA MET A 189 -5.03 20.70 23.42
C MET A 189 -4.78 19.59 22.40
N GLU A 190 -3.87 18.67 22.71
CA GLU A 190 -3.62 17.49 21.89
C GLU A 190 -4.83 16.54 21.96
N SER A 191 -5.64 16.50 20.91
CA SER A 191 -6.83 15.64 20.85
C SER A 191 -6.49 14.24 20.30
N VAL A 192 -7.40 13.28 20.49
CA VAL A 192 -7.28 11.95 19.88
C VAL A 192 -7.24 12.04 18.35
N ILE A 193 -7.83 13.08 17.76
CA ILE A 193 -7.77 13.40 16.33
C ILE A 193 -6.34 13.77 15.95
N THR A 194 -5.74 14.78 16.60
CA THR A 194 -4.35 15.22 16.33
C THR A 194 -3.35 14.07 16.46
N ARG A 195 -3.48 13.23 17.51
CA ARG A 195 -2.64 12.04 17.69
C ARG A 195 -2.81 11.00 16.58
N THR A 196 -4.01 10.87 16.03
CA THR A 196 -4.31 9.90 14.96
C THR A 196 -3.85 10.45 13.61
N HIS A 197 -4.05 11.74 13.36
CA HIS A 197 -3.57 12.46 12.18
C HIS A 197 -2.05 12.36 12.03
N ASN A 198 -1.30 12.57 13.11
CA ASN A 198 0.16 12.41 13.14
C ASN A 198 0.63 10.97 12.83
N LYS A 199 -0.24 9.97 12.96
CA LYS A 199 0.06 8.56 12.65
C LYS A 199 -0.16 8.21 11.18
N ILE A 200 -0.82 9.07 10.40
CA ILE A 200 -1.06 8.81 8.98
C ILE A 200 0.29 8.73 8.24
N GLY A 201 1.14 9.75 8.37
CA GLY A 201 2.47 9.79 7.73
C GLY A 201 2.34 9.61 6.22
N PHE A 202 3.03 8.60 5.65
CA PHE A 202 2.90 8.22 4.23
C PHE A 202 1.52 7.64 3.86
N GLY A 203 0.70 7.33 4.86
CA GLY A 203 -0.71 6.97 4.73
C GLY A 203 -0.96 5.75 3.85
N ILE A 204 -1.81 5.90 2.85
CA ILE A 204 -2.19 4.84 1.93
C ILE A 204 -1.98 5.24 0.48
N MET A 205 -1.92 4.25 -0.41
CA MET A 205 -2.16 4.42 -1.84
C MET A 205 -3.41 3.65 -2.21
N ILE A 206 -4.27 4.25 -3.03
CA ILE A 206 -5.48 3.63 -3.58
C ILE A 206 -5.27 3.53 -5.09
N SER A 207 -5.53 2.37 -5.68
CA SER A 207 -5.22 2.09 -7.08
C SER A 207 -6.37 1.35 -7.74
N ARG A 208 -6.83 1.82 -8.90
CA ARG A 208 -7.74 1.09 -9.78
C ARG A 208 -6.92 0.22 -10.72
N GLU A 209 -7.12 -1.09 -10.62
CA GLU A 209 -6.42 -2.10 -11.39
C GLU A 209 -7.47 -2.97 -12.12
N GLY A 210 -7.75 -2.63 -13.38
CA GLY A 210 -8.86 -3.22 -14.13
C GLY A 210 -10.20 -3.01 -13.41
N ASP A 211 -10.82 -4.13 -13.04
CA ASP A 211 -12.14 -4.18 -12.38
C ASP A 211 -12.02 -4.34 -10.86
N SER A 212 -10.87 -3.96 -10.32
CA SER A 212 -10.58 -4.02 -8.90
C SER A 212 -10.04 -2.69 -8.38
N VAL A 213 -10.33 -2.40 -7.12
CA VAL A 213 -9.69 -1.29 -6.40
C VAL A 213 -8.85 -1.86 -5.27
N TRP A 214 -7.60 -1.48 -5.24
CA TRP A 214 -6.61 -1.93 -4.28
C TRP A 214 -6.23 -0.82 -3.31
N VAL A 215 -6.02 -1.18 -2.05
CA VAL A 215 -5.53 -0.28 -1.00
C VAL A 215 -4.21 -0.81 -0.46
N TYR A 216 -3.21 0.07 -0.42
CA TYR A 216 -1.84 -0.23 0.00
C TYR A 216 -1.48 0.59 1.24
N ASN A 217 -1.19 -0.08 2.36
CA ASN A 217 -0.81 0.61 3.59
C ASN A 217 0.69 0.95 3.59
N ARG A 218 1.02 2.24 3.42
CA ARG A 218 2.38 2.79 3.46
C ARG A 218 2.72 3.43 4.81
N SER A 219 1.74 3.58 5.70
CA SER A 219 1.93 4.13 7.03
C SER A 219 2.67 3.16 7.96
N LYS A 220 3.13 3.67 9.10
CA LYS A 220 3.72 2.86 10.18
C LYS A 220 2.68 2.18 11.08
N TYR A 221 1.40 2.43 10.85
CA TYR A 221 0.30 1.95 11.70
C TYR A 221 -0.72 1.13 10.90
N PRO A 222 -1.54 0.28 11.56
CA PRO A 222 -2.61 -0.40 10.86
C PRO A 222 -3.65 0.58 10.32
N VAL A 223 -4.22 0.25 9.16
CA VAL A 223 -5.45 0.87 8.66
C VAL A 223 -6.57 -0.16 8.73
N PHE A 224 -7.80 0.31 8.87
CA PHE A 224 -8.98 -0.53 9.05
C PHE A 224 -9.95 -0.21 7.94
N LEU A 225 -10.45 -1.25 7.27
CA LEU A 225 -11.17 -1.08 6.01
C LEU A 225 -12.46 -1.89 6.04
N ASN A 226 -13.54 -1.28 5.53
CA ASN A 226 -14.80 -1.95 5.24
C ASN A 226 -15.17 -1.65 3.79
N SER A 227 -15.61 -2.68 3.09
CA SER A 227 -16.11 -2.63 1.73
C SER A 227 -17.03 -3.81 1.50
N HIS A 228 -17.97 -3.67 0.57
CA HIS A 228 -19.03 -4.66 0.38
C HIS A 228 -18.57 -5.95 -0.29
N THR A 229 -17.51 -5.88 -1.09
CA THR A 229 -17.04 -7.00 -1.90
C THR A 229 -15.97 -7.84 -1.21
N LEU A 230 -15.61 -7.47 0.02
CA LEU A 230 -14.59 -8.17 0.82
C LEU A 230 -15.12 -9.38 1.56
N ASP A 231 -16.41 -9.41 1.81
CA ASP A 231 -17.10 -10.48 2.52
C ASP A 231 -18.12 -11.12 1.58
N PRO A 232 -18.44 -12.42 1.74
CA PRO A 232 -19.54 -13.04 1.02
C PRO A 232 -20.87 -12.29 1.23
N PRO A 233 -21.79 -12.30 0.24
CA PRO A 233 -23.03 -11.53 0.30
C PRO A 233 -23.97 -11.97 1.42
N THR A 234 -23.75 -13.16 1.97
CA THR A 234 -24.50 -13.73 3.10
C THR A 234 -24.12 -13.11 4.46
N VAL A 235 -22.97 -12.42 4.54
CA VAL A 235 -22.53 -11.78 5.78
C VAL A 235 -23.36 -10.54 6.07
N ARG A 236 -24.15 -10.61 7.14
CA ARG A 236 -25.03 -9.49 7.57
C ARG A 236 -24.33 -8.49 8.47
N ARG A 237 -23.39 -8.97 9.30
CA ARG A 237 -22.69 -8.13 10.27
C ARG A 237 -21.60 -7.31 9.59
N LEU A 238 -21.39 -6.09 10.07
CA LEU A 238 -20.28 -5.24 9.68
C LEU A 238 -18.94 -5.95 9.95
N THR A 239 -18.20 -6.27 8.89
CA THR A 239 -16.81 -6.73 8.99
C THR A 239 -15.86 -5.57 8.73
N VAL A 240 -14.84 -5.43 9.58
CA VAL A 240 -13.76 -4.48 9.40
C VAL A 240 -12.45 -5.23 9.34
N HIS A 241 -11.77 -5.10 8.21
CA HIS A 241 -10.50 -5.77 7.89
C HIS A 241 -9.34 -4.90 8.37
N LYS A 242 -8.38 -5.48 9.10
CA LYS A 242 -7.18 -4.77 9.60
C LYS A 242 -6.00 -5.02 8.66
N ILE A 243 -5.49 -3.96 8.05
CA ILE A 243 -4.38 -4.01 7.08
C ILE A 243 -3.13 -3.46 7.77
N LEU A 244 -2.14 -4.33 7.94
CA LEU A 244 -0.88 -3.98 8.61
C LEU A 244 0.04 -3.14 7.70
N PRO A 245 1.01 -2.41 8.27
CA PRO A 245 2.03 -1.71 7.49
C PRO A 245 2.70 -2.57 6.42
N GLY A 246 2.77 -2.04 5.20
CA GLY A 246 3.37 -2.71 4.04
C GLY A 246 2.49 -3.78 3.38
N TYR A 247 1.28 -4.04 3.89
CA TYR A 247 0.31 -4.92 3.24
C TYR A 247 -0.62 -4.14 2.32
N SER A 248 -1.23 -4.89 1.40
CA SER A 248 -2.22 -4.43 0.45
C SER A 248 -3.40 -5.40 0.39
N ILE A 249 -4.57 -4.89 0.02
CA ILE A 249 -5.80 -5.68 -0.10
C ILE A 249 -6.56 -5.23 -1.35
N GLN A 250 -7.17 -6.19 -2.07
CA GLN A 250 -8.19 -5.90 -3.09
C GLN A 250 -9.45 -5.44 -2.35
N ALA A 251 -9.57 -4.14 -2.14
CA ALA A 251 -10.63 -3.54 -1.33
C ALA A 251 -11.99 -3.54 -2.03
N PHE A 252 -12.03 -3.54 -3.36
CA PHE A 252 -13.26 -3.56 -4.13
C PHE A 252 -13.13 -4.37 -5.41
N ASP A 253 -14.23 -4.96 -5.86
CA ASP A 253 -14.34 -5.75 -7.09
C ASP A 253 -15.69 -5.46 -7.78
N TYR A 254 -15.62 -4.87 -8.97
CA TYR A 254 -16.82 -4.44 -9.71
C TYR A 254 -17.70 -5.60 -10.14
N GLU A 255 -17.13 -6.78 -10.41
CA GLU A 255 -17.96 -7.94 -10.76
C GLU A 255 -18.64 -8.54 -9.54
N LYS A 256 -17.96 -8.55 -8.38
CA LYS A 256 -18.55 -9.08 -7.15
C LYS A 256 -19.73 -8.25 -6.69
N VAL A 257 -19.64 -6.91 -6.76
CA VAL A 257 -20.75 -6.05 -6.30
C VAL A 257 -22.03 -6.29 -7.11
N GLU A 258 -21.93 -6.45 -8.44
CA GLU A 258 -23.08 -6.72 -9.31
C GLU A 258 -23.76 -8.06 -8.96
N LYS A 259 -22.96 -9.08 -8.64
CA LYS A 259 -23.45 -10.39 -8.21
C LYS A 259 -24.07 -10.36 -6.81
N TYR A 260 -23.54 -9.53 -5.90
CA TYR A 260 -23.94 -9.51 -4.50
C TYR A 260 -25.21 -8.69 -4.25
N LEU A 261 -25.42 -7.63 -5.03
CA LEU A 261 -26.51 -6.69 -4.89
C LEU A 261 -27.91 -7.33 -4.79
N PRO A 262 -28.33 -8.23 -5.71
CA PRO A 262 -29.66 -8.85 -5.64
C PRO A 262 -29.89 -9.69 -4.38
N VAL A 263 -28.83 -10.27 -3.83
CA VAL A 263 -28.90 -11.08 -2.61
C VAL A 263 -29.00 -10.16 -1.39
N GLN A 264 -28.28 -9.04 -1.39
CA GLN A 264 -28.21 -8.13 -0.27
C GLN A 264 -29.42 -7.21 -0.18
N GLU A 265 -30.01 -6.78 -1.30
CA GLU A 265 -31.28 -6.03 -1.32
C GLU A 265 -32.41 -6.82 -0.66
N LYS A 266 -32.47 -8.14 -0.90
CA LYS A 266 -33.42 -9.05 -0.23
C LYS A 266 -33.18 -9.19 1.27
N ILE A 267 -31.96 -8.96 1.73
CA ILE A 267 -31.56 -9.13 3.13
C ILE A 267 -31.62 -7.83 3.92
N ARG A 268 -31.34 -6.68 3.28
CA ARG A 268 -31.10 -5.37 3.92
C ARG A 268 -32.27 -4.40 3.77
N SER A 269 -33.47 -4.89 3.41
CA SER A 269 -34.67 -4.06 3.24
C SER A 269 -35.09 -3.24 4.49
N GLU A 270 -34.41 -3.39 5.62
CA GLU A 270 -34.72 -2.74 6.90
C GLU A 270 -33.63 -1.76 7.42
N GLU A 271 -32.43 -1.70 6.81
CA GLU A 271 -31.27 -0.97 7.39
C GLU A 271 -31.02 0.44 6.79
N GLY A 272 -31.91 0.93 5.95
CA GLY A 272 -31.83 2.28 5.36
C GLY A 272 -30.97 2.37 4.09
N PRO A 273 -30.77 3.59 3.53
CA PRO A 273 -30.03 3.78 2.29
C PRO A 273 -28.56 3.42 2.48
N PHE A 274 -28.04 2.60 1.58
CA PHE A 274 -26.68 2.10 1.59
C PHE A 274 -26.08 2.23 0.17
N ASP A 275 -24.83 2.69 0.09
CA ASP A 275 -24.10 2.73 -1.17
C ASP A 275 -23.14 1.53 -1.26
N PRO A 276 -23.41 0.56 -2.15
CA PRO A 276 -22.55 -0.61 -2.36
C PRO A 276 -21.22 -0.25 -3.01
N TYR A 277 -21.07 0.93 -3.61
CA TYR A 277 -19.85 1.41 -4.29
C TYR A 277 -18.96 2.25 -3.38
N THR A 278 -19.13 2.14 -2.06
CA THR A 278 -18.33 2.87 -1.08
C THR A 278 -17.31 1.97 -0.38
N ILE A 279 -16.05 2.43 -0.29
CA ILE A 279 -15.00 1.86 0.57
C ILE A 279 -14.77 2.82 1.72
N ARG A 280 -14.79 2.32 2.97
CA ARG A 280 -14.54 3.12 4.16
C ARG A 280 -13.23 2.71 4.83
N ILE A 281 -12.36 3.68 5.13
CA ILE A 281 -11.00 3.42 5.62
C ILE A 281 -10.69 4.31 6.82
N SER A 282 -10.42 3.70 7.98
CA SER A 282 -9.99 4.43 9.19
C SER A 282 -8.49 4.26 9.45
N PHE A 283 -7.83 5.36 9.81
CA PHE A 283 -6.41 5.37 10.15
C PHE A 283 -6.18 5.04 11.62
N ALA A 284 -5.28 4.09 11.90
CA ALA A 284 -4.80 3.68 13.23
C ALA A 284 -5.86 3.18 14.25
N LYS A 285 -7.16 3.39 14.01
CA LYS A 285 -8.27 3.03 14.91
C LYS A 285 -9.29 2.15 14.18
N GLY A 286 -9.55 0.96 14.71
CA GLY A 286 -10.61 0.08 14.21
C GLY A 286 -11.98 0.43 14.78
N TRP A 287 -13.02 -0.04 14.10
CA TRP A 287 -14.41 0.08 14.52
C TRP A 287 -15.21 -1.20 14.20
N GLY A 288 -16.42 -1.29 14.74
CA GLY A 288 -17.30 -2.44 14.63
C GLY A 288 -17.20 -3.39 15.83
N PRO A 289 -17.84 -4.58 15.75
CA PRO A 289 -18.10 -5.44 16.92
C PRO A 289 -16.84 -5.93 17.66
N LYS A 290 -15.68 -5.94 17.00
CA LYS A 290 -14.39 -6.38 17.57
C LYS A 290 -13.60 -5.25 18.23
N TYR A 291 -14.14 -4.03 18.26
CA TYR A 291 -13.46 -2.83 18.73
C TYR A 291 -14.35 -2.04 19.69
N SER A 292 -13.77 -1.11 20.43
CA SER A 292 -14.54 -0.24 21.33
C SER A 292 -15.43 0.75 20.58
N ARG A 293 -15.02 1.18 19.38
CA ARG A 293 -15.82 2.04 18.50
C ARG A 293 -16.80 1.18 17.72
N GLN A 294 -18.10 1.41 17.87
CA GLN A 294 -19.10 0.65 17.12
C GLN A 294 -19.41 1.23 15.74
N SER A 295 -19.18 2.53 15.55
CA SER A 295 -19.37 3.23 14.28
C SER A 295 -18.06 3.82 13.76
N ILE A 296 -17.92 3.90 12.43
CA ILE A 296 -16.79 4.59 11.80
C ILE A 296 -16.82 6.09 12.10
N MET A 297 -17.98 6.67 12.33
CA MET A 297 -18.13 8.08 12.73
C MET A 297 -17.53 8.37 14.12
N SER A 298 -17.17 7.34 14.89
CA SER A 298 -16.40 7.47 16.13
C SER A 298 -14.89 7.34 15.92
N CYS A 299 -14.45 7.13 14.68
CA CYS A 299 -13.03 7.09 14.33
C CYS A 299 -12.48 8.52 14.18
N PRO A 300 -11.31 8.83 14.75
CA PRO A 300 -10.79 10.19 14.75
C PRO A 300 -10.44 10.72 13.35
N CYS A 301 -9.96 9.86 12.45
CA CYS A 301 -9.57 10.21 11.10
C CYS A 301 -9.92 9.05 10.17
N TRP A 302 -10.78 9.28 9.16
CA TRP A 302 -11.17 8.25 8.21
C TRP A 302 -11.51 8.84 6.84
N LEU A 303 -11.55 7.96 5.84
CA LEU A 303 -11.88 8.27 4.45
C LEU A 303 -13.13 7.51 4.03
N GLU A 304 -13.93 8.18 3.22
CA GLU A 304 -14.95 7.56 2.38
C GLU A 304 -14.51 7.68 0.92
N VAL A 305 -14.35 6.54 0.25
CA VAL A 305 -14.02 6.47 -1.17
C VAL A 305 -15.27 6.05 -1.91
N ILE A 306 -15.79 6.94 -2.75
CA ILE A 306 -17.03 6.78 -3.48
C ILE A 306 -16.67 6.41 -4.91
N LEU A 307 -16.96 5.18 -5.31
CA LEU A 307 -16.62 4.68 -6.65
C LEU A 307 -17.71 5.03 -7.65
N VAL A 308 -17.31 5.38 -8.86
CA VAL A 308 -18.28 5.63 -9.95
C VAL A 308 -18.86 4.31 -10.43
N ARG A 309 -20.19 4.23 -10.49
CA ARG A 309 -20.93 3.09 -11.05
C ARG A 309 -20.56 2.90 -12.53
N ARG A 310 -20.50 1.65 -12.96
CA ARG A 310 -20.33 1.29 -14.37
C ARG A 310 -21.67 0.96 -15.00
#